data_AF-A0AAV7B9U4-F1
#
_entry.id   AF-A0AAV7B9U4-F1
#
_cell.length_a   1.000
_cell.length_b   1.000
_cell.length_c   1.000
_cell.angle_alpha   90.00
_cell.angle_beta   90.00
_cell.angle_gamma   90.00
#
_symmetry.space_group_name_H-M   'P 1'
#
loop_
_entity.id
_entity.type
_entity.pdbx_description
1 polymer ?
#
loop_
_entity_poly.entity_id
_entity_poly.type
_entity_poly.pdbx_seq_one_letter_code
_entity_poly.pdbx_strand_id
1 'polypeptide(L)'
;MRFPSLEDGGAVAARASYTGQQGDMTSRRWFHPNISGLEAETLLLTHGVHGSFLARPSKSNPGDFTLSVRRHDEVTHIKIQNTGDFYDLYGGETFATLAELVQYYTEQQGLLREKNGDVIELKYPLNSQDPTSERWYHGHLSGREAEKLLLEKGKPGSFLVRESQSKPGDFVLSVLTSEEKLENGERKSRVTHVMIRFQPDGKYDVGGGERFDTLTDLLEHYKKNPMVEKSGAVVHLKQPFNATRINAANIESRVRELNKMADNTEKAKQGFWEEFEMLQQQECKLLYPRKEGQRPENKSKNRYKNILPFDTTRVALRDTDDSIPGSDYINANYIKSTLDETRGNQPCKVYIATQGCLQNTVCDFWSMVYQENTHVIVMTTKEMERSRKKCFCYWPDENCSKDYGLIRVLSLVLHQEKDYILRELQMSRTDRVRLIILRYNLGNDQAINRSHH
;
A
#
# COMPACT_ATOMS: atom_id res chain seq x y z
N MET A 1 -49.82 28.21 9.80
CA MET A 1 -49.43 28.04 11.22
C MET A 1 -47.96 28.31 11.35
N ARG A 2 -47.56 29.03 12.40
CA ARG A 2 -46.21 29.53 12.66
C ARG A 2 -45.20 28.39 12.89
N PHE A 3 -43.96 28.65 12.49
CA PHE A 3 -42.73 27.86 12.67
C PHE A 3 -42.49 27.39 14.12
N PRO A 4 -41.68 26.33 14.30
CA PRO A 4 -40.65 26.28 15.31
C PRO A 4 -39.27 26.55 14.71
N SER A 5 -38.58 27.50 15.34
CA SER A 5 -37.17 27.84 15.19
C SER A 5 -36.26 26.73 15.74
N LEU A 6 -35.22 26.38 14.99
CA LEU A 6 -34.05 25.65 15.49
C LEU A 6 -32.82 26.47 15.10
N GLU A 7 -32.32 27.22 16.08
CA GLU A 7 -30.96 27.76 16.10
C GLU A 7 -29.97 26.66 16.56
N ASP A 8 -28.70 26.91 16.28
CA ASP A 8 -27.48 26.16 16.66
C ASP A 8 -27.11 24.89 15.88
N GLY A 9 -26.69 25.10 14.63
CA GLY A 9 -25.77 24.20 13.92
C GLY A 9 -24.32 24.61 14.18
N GLY A 10 -23.74 24.14 15.28
CA GLY A 10 -22.31 24.29 15.58
C GLY A 10 -21.43 23.74 14.45
N ALA A 11 -20.34 24.46 14.15
CA ALA A 11 -19.33 24.05 13.21
C ALA A 11 -18.76 22.68 13.59
N VAL A 12 -19.17 21.63 12.86
CA VAL A 12 -18.52 20.33 12.92
C VAL A 12 -17.23 20.45 12.11
N ALA A 13 -16.13 20.79 12.80
CA ALA A 13 -14.80 20.58 12.26
C ALA A 13 -14.70 19.10 11.85
N ALA A 14 -14.52 18.85 10.56
CA ALA A 14 -14.27 17.53 10.03
C ALA A 14 -12.97 16.99 10.66
N ARG A 15 -13.10 16.26 11.76
CA ARG A 15 -12.03 15.39 12.27
C ARG A 15 -11.84 14.31 11.23
N ALA A 16 -10.70 14.36 10.55
CA ALA A 16 -10.22 13.28 9.69
C ALA A 16 -10.25 11.97 10.50
N SER A 17 -11.18 11.09 10.15
CA SER A 17 -11.30 9.77 10.76
C SER A 17 -10.16 8.92 10.19
N TYR A 18 -9.09 8.78 10.96
CA TYR A 18 -7.99 7.88 10.66
C TYR A 18 -8.55 6.45 10.69
N THR A 19 -8.78 5.86 9.52
CA THR A 19 -9.16 4.45 9.41
C THR A 19 -7.91 3.63 9.66
N GLY A 20 -7.82 3.06 10.86
CA GLY A 20 -6.69 2.25 11.30
C GLY A 20 -6.36 1.17 10.28
N GLN A 21 -5.18 1.26 9.68
CA GLN A 21 -4.61 0.18 8.87
C GLN A 21 -4.37 -1.01 9.81
N GLN A 22 -5.08 -2.13 9.60
CA GLN A 22 -4.61 -3.41 10.12
C GLN A 22 -3.31 -3.74 9.39
N GLY A 23 -2.20 -3.59 10.12
CA GLY A 23 -0.86 -3.86 9.61
C GLY A 23 -0.66 -5.36 9.38
N ASP A 24 0.22 -5.67 8.43
CA ASP A 24 0.79 -6.99 8.24
C ASP A 24 1.49 -7.44 9.53
N MET A 25 0.98 -8.48 10.20
CA MET A 25 1.50 -9.00 11.47
C MET A 25 2.92 -9.58 11.32
N THR A 26 3.30 -9.97 10.10
CA THR A 26 4.65 -10.49 9.82
C THR A 26 5.71 -9.39 9.87
N SER A 27 5.30 -8.14 9.66
CA SER A 27 6.13 -6.96 9.81
C SER A 27 6.23 -6.60 11.30
N ARG A 28 7.37 -6.88 11.94
CA ARG A 28 7.71 -6.52 13.34
C ARG A 28 7.81 -5.00 13.61
N ARG A 29 7.29 -4.16 12.72
CA ARG A 29 7.34 -2.69 12.82
C ARG A 29 6.59 -2.15 14.04
N TRP A 30 5.71 -2.92 14.68
CA TRP A 30 5.11 -2.58 15.98
C TRP A 30 6.12 -2.58 17.14
N PHE A 31 7.36 -3.03 16.93
CA PHE A 31 8.41 -2.98 17.93
C PHE A 31 9.19 -1.66 17.84
N HIS A 32 9.21 -0.90 18.93
CA HIS A 32 9.94 0.36 19.07
C HIS A 32 11.12 0.15 20.01
N PRO A 33 12.36 0.08 19.50
CA PRO A 33 13.52 -0.30 20.30
C PRO A 33 13.89 0.76 21.36
N ASN A 34 13.59 2.04 21.12
CA ASN A 34 14.24 3.15 21.83
C ASN A 34 13.28 4.08 22.60
N ILE A 35 12.01 3.72 22.73
CA ILE A 35 11.02 4.60 23.39
C ILE A 35 10.77 4.19 24.84
N SER A 36 10.53 5.17 25.70
CA SER A 36 10.08 5.00 27.09
C SER A 36 8.58 4.69 27.17
N GLY A 37 8.10 4.39 28.38
CA GLY A 37 6.66 4.29 28.65
C GLY A 37 5.93 5.59 28.32
N LEU A 38 6.45 6.73 28.77
CA LEU A 38 5.84 8.04 28.55
C LEU A 38 5.77 8.43 27.06
N GLU A 39 6.83 8.14 26.30
CA GLU A 39 6.85 8.35 24.85
C GLU A 39 5.87 7.41 24.13
N ALA A 40 5.77 6.16 24.57
CA ALA A 40 4.79 5.20 24.05
C ALA A 40 3.34 5.65 24.31
N GLU A 41 3.05 6.15 25.52
CA GLU A 41 1.73 6.71 25.85
C GLU A 41 1.41 7.90 24.93
N THR A 42 2.36 8.83 24.80
CA THR A 42 2.20 10.00 23.94
C THR A 42 1.91 9.58 22.50
N LEU A 43 2.70 8.66 21.94
CA LEU A 43 2.52 8.15 20.57
C LEU A 43 1.16 7.47 20.37
N LEU A 44 0.75 6.61 21.31
CA LEU A 44 -0.52 5.89 21.24
C LEU A 44 -1.72 6.84 21.34
N LEU A 45 -1.66 7.84 22.23
CA LEU A 45 -2.74 8.81 22.42
C LEU A 45 -2.83 9.81 21.25
N THR A 46 -1.71 10.19 20.66
CA THR A 46 -1.65 11.17 19.55
C THR A 46 -1.91 10.57 18.18
N HIS A 47 -1.38 9.38 17.90
CA HIS A 47 -1.40 8.76 16.57
C HIS A 47 -2.17 7.44 16.51
N GLY A 48 -2.46 6.81 17.65
CA GLY A 48 -3.23 5.57 17.72
C GLY A 48 -4.75 5.81 17.81
N VAL A 49 -5.49 4.71 17.77
CA VAL A 49 -6.93 4.59 18.08
C VAL A 49 -7.14 3.46 19.10
N HIS A 50 -8.37 3.29 19.63
CA HIS A 50 -8.69 2.15 20.51
C HIS A 50 -8.22 0.81 19.91
N GLY A 51 -7.48 0.01 20.69
CA GLY A 51 -6.88 -1.24 20.27
C GLY A 51 -5.55 -1.09 19.51
N SER A 52 -5.01 0.14 19.43
CA SER A 52 -3.65 0.34 18.92
C SER A 52 -2.63 -0.13 19.91
N PHE A 53 -1.55 -0.75 19.45
CA PHE A 53 -0.52 -1.30 20.33
C PHE A 53 0.87 -1.16 19.75
N LEU A 54 1.86 -1.19 20.63
CA LEU A 54 3.27 -1.30 20.28
C LEU A 54 4.02 -2.10 21.35
N ALA A 55 5.11 -2.74 20.98
CA ALA A 55 6.02 -3.37 21.94
C ALA A 55 7.32 -2.58 22.01
N ARG A 56 7.97 -2.58 23.17
CA ARG A 56 9.24 -1.88 23.42
C ARG A 56 10.05 -2.58 24.50
N PRO A 57 11.37 -2.37 24.60
CA PRO A 57 12.14 -2.79 25.76
C PRO A 57 11.62 -2.18 27.08
N SER A 58 11.78 -2.91 28.18
CA SER A 58 11.46 -2.42 29.51
C SER A 58 12.60 -1.56 30.06
N LYS A 59 12.31 -0.29 30.39
CA LYS A 59 13.28 0.60 31.07
C LYS A 59 13.40 0.29 32.57
N SER A 60 12.37 -0.28 33.19
CA SER A 60 12.38 -0.60 34.62
C SER A 60 13.05 -1.94 34.93
N ASN A 61 12.99 -2.90 34.00
CA ASN A 61 13.63 -4.21 34.11
C ASN A 61 14.45 -4.50 32.84
N PRO A 62 15.77 -4.20 32.83
CA PRO A 62 16.62 -4.50 31.68
C PRO A 62 16.59 -6.00 31.32
N GLY A 63 16.35 -6.29 30.03
CA GLY A 63 16.19 -7.67 29.52
C GLY A 63 14.74 -8.06 29.23
N ASP A 64 13.78 -7.46 29.95
CA ASP A 64 12.34 -7.64 29.73
C ASP A 64 11.81 -6.70 28.63
N PHE A 65 10.59 -6.95 28.18
CA PHE A 65 9.85 -6.12 27.24
C PHE A 65 8.54 -5.60 27.84
N THR A 66 7.91 -4.66 27.17
CA THR A 66 6.61 -4.10 27.55
C THR A 66 5.74 -3.94 26.31
N LEU A 67 4.53 -4.50 26.36
CA LEU A 67 3.47 -4.27 25.39
C LEU A 67 2.61 -3.10 25.88
N SER A 68 2.58 -2.02 25.11
CA SER A 68 1.79 -0.82 25.42
C SER A 68 0.57 -0.80 24.52
N VAL A 69 -0.63 -0.72 25.10
CA VAL A 69 -1.90 -0.85 24.38
C VAL A 69 -2.81 0.31 24.71
N ARG A 70 -3.34 1.00 23.69
CA ARG A 70 -4.35 2.04 23.86
C ARG A 70 -5.73 1.43 24.05
N ARG A 71 -6.37 1.75 25.16
CA ARG A 71 -7.75 1.43 25.49
C ARG A 71 -8.53 2.72 25.67
N HIS A 72 -9.36 3.04 24.68
CA HIS A 72 -10.14 4.28 24.62
C HIS A 72 -9.20 5.50 24.72
N ASP A 73 -9.23 6.19 25.87
CA ASP A 73 -8.44 7.39 26.15
C ASP A 73 -7.29 7.14 27.13
N GLU A 74 -7.02 5.87 27.47
CA GLU A 74 -5.94 5.46 28.35
C GLU A 74 -4.97 4.48 27.66
N VAL A 75 -3.79 4.32 28.24
CA VAL A 75 -2.77 3.38 27.76
C VAL A 75 -2.38 2.45 28.90
N THR A 76 -2.46 1.14 28.63
CA THR A 76 -2.06 0.09 29.56
C THR A 76 -0.71 -0.48 29.16
N HIS A 77 0.17 -0.71 30.14
CA HIS A 77 1.48 -1.32 29.93
C HIS A 77 1.52 -2.72 30.53
N ILE A 78 1.77 -3.72 29.69
CA ILE A 78 1.81 -5.12 30.07
C ILE A 78 3.26 -5.60 29.98
N LYS A 79 3.80 -6.12 31.08
CA LYS A 79 5.17 -6.62 31.11
C LYS A 79 5.26 -7.96 30.39
N ILE A 80 6.30 -8.11 29.57
CA ILE A 80 6.69 -9.37 28.93
C ILE A 80 8.03 -9.76 29.52
N GLN A 81 8.10 -10.90 30.18
CA GLN A 81 9.34 -11.43 30.71
C GLN A 81 10.10 -12.17 29.61
N ASN A 82 11.43 -12.07 29.66
CA ASN A 82 12.32 -12.83 28.79
C ASN A 82 13.34 -13.56 29.65
N THR A 83 13.18 -14.87 29.78
CA THR A 83 14.06 -15.74 30.58
C THR A 83 15.33 -16.15 29.84
N GLY A 84 15.44 -15.83 28.56
CA GLY A 84 16.48 -16.33 27.65
C GLY A 84 16.04 -17.57 26.86
N ASP A 85 15.06 -18.32 27.37
CA ASP A 85 14.52 -19.53 26.72
C ASP A 85 13.16 -19.27 26.05
N PHE A 86 12.34 -18.39 26.62
CA PHE A 86 11.00 -18.05 26.13
C PHE A 86 10.54 -16.65 26.57
N TYR A 87 9.46 -16.19 25.94
CA TYR A 87 8.74 -14.96 26.25
C TYR A 87 7.38 -15.30 26.86
N ASP A 88 7.01 -14.66 27.96
CA ASP A 88 5.69 -14.85 28.59
C ASP A 88 5.09 -13.56 29.13
N LEU A 89 3.76 -13.55 29.23
CA LEU A 89 2.97 -12.50 29.85
C LEU A 89 2.58 -12.93 31.27
N TYR A 90 3.47 -12.71 32.24
CA TYR A 90 3.23 -12.83 33.68
C TYR A 90 2.28 -13.98 34.08
N GLY A 91 2.65 -15.22 33.75
CA GLY A 91 1.89 -16.43 34.10
C GLY A 91 0.84 -16.88 33.05
N GLY A 92 0.91 -16.35 31.83
CA GLY A 92 0.15 -16.82 30.67
C GLY A 92 0.88 -17.90 29.85
N GLU A 93 0.54 -17.97 28.56
CA GLU A 93 1.21 -18.83 27.57
C GLU A 93 2.66 -18.37 27.32
N THR A 94 3.52 -19.31 26.90
CA THR A 94 4.94 -19.07 26.61
C THR A 94 5.22 -19.15 25.10
N PHE A 95 6.13 -18.31 24.60
CA PHE A 95 6.40 -18.16 23.16
C PHE A 95 7.90 -18.16 22.87
N ALA A 96 8.33 -18.68 21.72
CA ALA A 96 9.75 -18.70 21.35
C ALA A 96 10.24 -17.34 20.84
N THR A 97 9.34 -16.53 20.26
CA THR A 97 9.67 -15.16 19.83
C THR A 97 8.59 -14.16 20.24
N LEU A 98 9.00 -12.90 20.43
CA LEU A 98 8.07 -11.77 20.65
C LEU A 98 7.03 -11.64 19.52
N ALA A 99 7.39 -12.04 18.30
CA ALA A 99 6.47 -11.99 17.16
C ALA A 99 5.36 -13.04 17.24
N GLU A 100 5.69 -14.26 17.66
CA GLU A 100 4.70 -15.31 17.91
C GLU A 100 3.74 -14.90 19.03
N LEU A 101 4.26 -14.29 20.10
CA LEU A 101 3.44 -13.75 21.20
C LEU A 101 2.43 -12.73 20.69
N VAL A 102 2.89 -11.72 19.94
CA VAL A 102 2.00 -10.68 19.41
C VAL A 102 1.00 -11.26 18.41
N GLN A 103 1.43 -12.15 17.53
CA GLN A 103 0.55 -12.81 16.57
C GLN A 103 -0.56 -13.59 17.28
N TYR A 104 -0.22 -14.40 18.29
CA TYR A 104 -1.16 -15.20 19.06
C TYR A 104 -2.28 -14.36 19.68
N TYR A 105 -1.93 -13.30 20.42
CA TYR A 105 -2.93 -12.44 21.08
C TYR A 105 -3.69 -11.51 20.13
N THR A 106 -3.20 -11.34 18.90
CA THR A 106 -3.92 -10.59 17.89
C THR A 106 -4.94 -11.47 17.16
N GLU A 107 -4.59 -12.72 16.87
CA GLU A 107 -5.50 -13.69 16.23
C GLU A 107 -6.58 -14.19 17.20
N GLN A 108 -6.23 -14.36 18.49
CA GLN A 108 -7.14 -14.88 19.53
C GLN A 108 -7.66 -13.76 20.45
N GLN A 109 -8.58 -12.96 19.92
CA GLN A 109 -9.23 -11.88 20.67
C GLN A 109 -9.97 -12.43 21.91
N GLY A 110 -9.83 -11.75 23.06
CA GLY A 110 -10.52 -12.12 24.31
C GLY A 110 -9.69 -12.85 25.37
N LEU A 111 -8.46 -13.25 25.04
CA LEU A 111 -7.55 -13.96 25.96
C LEU A 111 -6.70 -13.04 26.83
N LEU A 112 -6.30 -11.88 26.30
CA LEU A 112 -5.50 -10.92 27.06
C LEU A 112 -6.44 -10.09 27.95
N ARG A 113 -6.22 -10.16 29.28
CA ARG A 113 -7.09 -9.52 30.26
C ARG A 113 -6.31 -8.76 31.32
N GLU A 114 -6.92 -7.71 31.84
CA GLU A 114 -6.41 -6.98 32.99
C GLU A 114 -6.79 -7.67 34.31
N LYS A 115 -6.21 -7.21 35.43
CA LYS A 115 -6.51 -7.76 36.77
C LYS A 115 -7.97 -7.59 37.20
N ASN A 116 -8.67 -6.60 36.66
CA ASN A 116 -10.09 -6.37 36.89
C ASN A 116 -11.01 -7.24 35.99
N GLY A 117 -10.44 -8.03 35.07
CA GLY A 117 -11.17 -8.92 34.17
C GLY A 117 -11.47 -8.34 32.78
N ASP A 118 -11.19 -7.05 32.54
CA ASP A 118 -11.40 -6.39 31.26
C ASP A 118 -10.54 -6.99 30.15
N VAL A 119 -11.12 -7.12 28.95
CA VAL A 119 -10.43 -7.62 27.77
C VAL A 119 -9.56 -6.52 27.16
N ILE A 120 -8.33 -6.89 26.81
CA ILE A 120 -7.37 -6.05 26.10
C ILE A 120 -7.28 -6.57 24.66
N GLU A 121 -7.68 -5.73 23.70
CA GLU A 121 -7.68 -6.09 22.28
C GLU A 121 -6.44 -5.52 21.57
N LEU A 122 -5.67 -6.39 20.92
CA LEU A 122 -4.61 -5.99 19.99
C LEU A 122 -5.21 -5.93 18.59
N LYS A 123 -5.44 -4.73 18.05
CA LYS A 123 -6.09 -4.54 16.74
C LYS A 123 -5.20 -3.87 15.72
N TYR A 124 -4.52 -2.79 16.11
CA TYR A 124 -3.80 -1.94 15.17
C TYR A 124 -2.33 -1.77 15.62
N PRO A 125 -1.35 -2.41 14.96
CA PRO A 125 0.05 -2.18 15.27
C PRO A 125 0.42 -0.73 14.97
N LEU A 126 0.90 0.01 15.97
CA LEU A 126 1.46 1.34 15.78
C LEU A 126 2.93 1.19 15.38
N ASN A 127 3.22 1.40 14.11
CA ASN A 127 4.54 1.14 13.55
C ASN A 127 5.59 2.17 14.02
N SER A 128 6.79 1.70 14.34
CA SER A 128 7.97 2.51 14.58
C SER A 128 8.39 3.25 13.32
N GLN A 129 8.92 4.46 13.50
CA GLN A 129 9.44 5.24 12.39
C GLN A 129 10.67 4.53 11.83
N ASP A 130 10.80 4.53 10.50
CA ASP A 130 12.01 4.01 9.87
C ASP A 130 13.23 4.82 10.38
N PRO A 131 14.36 4.16 10.70
CA PRO A 131 15.57 4.80 11.23
C PRO A 131 16.21 5.77 10.23
N THR A 132 15.78 5.72 8.97
CA THR A 132 16.20 6.61 7.90
C THR A 132 15.10 6.73 6.84
N SER A 133 15.11 7.83 6.09
CA SER A 133 14.24 8.02 4.92
C SER A 133 14.85 7.48 3.63
N GLU A 134 16.13 7.09 3.67
CA GLU A 134 16.93 6.73 2.50
C GLU A 134 16.38 5.53 1.71
N ARG A 135 16.40 5.62 0.38
CA ARG A 135 15.92 4.59 -0.56
C ARG A 135 16.58 3.23 -0.41
N TRP A 136 17.81 3.12 0.07
CA TRP A 136 18.50 1.84 0.28
C TRP A 136 18.02 1.07 1.52
N TYR A 137 17.13 1.65 2.34
CA TYR A 137 16.55 0.98 3.50
C TYR A 137 15.26 0.25 3.13
N HIS A 138 15.22 -1.05 3.40
CA HIS A 138 14.09 -1.93 3.05
C HIS A 138 13.20 -2.26 4.25
N GLY A 139 13.57 -1.85 5.47
CA GLY A 139 12.86 -2.21 6.70
C GLY A 139 12.83 -3.72 6.91
N HIS A 140 11.65 -4.25 7.24
CA HIS A 140 11.43 -5.68 7.42
C HIS A 140 11.58 -6.48 6.11
N LEU A 141 12.77 -7.01 5.85
CA LEU A 141 13.09 -7.88 4.72
C LEU A 141 13.92 -9.05 5.25
N SER A 142 13.54 -10.29 4.92
CA SER A 142 14.32 -11.45 5.35
C SER A 142 15.66 -11.54 4.62
N GLY A 143 16.61 -12.29 5.19
CA GLY A 143 17.87 -12.58 4.51
C GLY A 143 17.65 -13.24 3.15
N ARG A 144 16.79 -14.26 3.09
CA ARG A 144 16.47 -15.00 1.87
C ARG A 144 15.83 -14.12 0.78
N GLU A 145 14.91 -13.23 1.16
CA GLU A 145 14.30 -12.29 0.20
C GLU A 145 15.33 -11.27 -0.30
N ALA A 146 16.19 -10.76 0.58
CA ALA A 146 17.27 -9.86 0.21
C ALA A 146 18.25 -10.53 -0.77
N GLU A 147 18.63 -11.79 -0.52
CA GLU A 147 19.45 -12.58 -1.43
C GLU A 147 18.80 -12.71 -2.80
N LYS A 148 17.53 -13.13 -2.83
CA LYS A 148 16.77 -13.27 -4.08
C LYS A 148 16.72 -11.97 -4.87
N LEU A 149 16.38 -10.85 -4.22
CA LEU A 149 16.28 -9.53 -4.86
C LEU A 149 17.62 -9.07 -5.44
N LEU A 150 18.70 -9.19 -4.66
CA LEU A 150 20.03 -8.79 -5.07
C LEU A 150 20.57 -9.67 -6.20
N LEU A 151 20.35 -10.99 -6.15
CA LEU A 151 20.81 -11.91 -7.20
C LEU A 151 20.02 -11.75 -8.51
N GLU A 152 18.71 -11.52 -8.45
CA GLU A 152 17.86 -11.39 -9.64
C GLU A 152 17.98 -10.02 -10.32
N LYS A 153 18.16 -8.94 -9.54
CA LYS A 153 18.04 -7.55 -10.03
C LYS A 153 19.25 -6.68 -9.72
N GLY A 154 20.13 -7.09 -8.81
CA GLY A 154 21.30 -6.35 -8.41
C GLY A 154 22.47 -6.50 -9.38
N LYS A 155 23.46 -5.62 -9.23
CA LYS A 155 24.76 -5.69 -9.90
C LYS A 155 25.86 -5.83 -8.84
N PRO A 156 27.04 -6.38 -9.14
CA PRO A 156 28.12 -6.46 -8.15
C PRO A 156 28.38 -5.11 -7.46
N GLY A 157 28.43 -5.12 -6.13
CA GLY A 157 28.48 -3.94 -5.28
C GLY A 157 27.12 -3.29 -4.97
N SER A 158 26.01 -3.88 -5.42
CA SER A 158 24.66 -3.47 -5.02
C SER A 158 24.43 -3.81 -3.55
N PHE A 159 23.93 -2.85 -2.77
CA PHE A 159 23.69 -3.06 -1.34
C PHE A 159 22.32 -2.58 -0.90
N LEU A 160 21.79 -3.18 0.16
CA LEU A 160 20.60 -2.73 0.88
C LEU A 160 20.78 -2.91 2.38
N VAL A 161 20.02 -2.14 3.17
CA VAL A 161 19.93 -2.34 4.63
C VAL A 161 18.52 -2.77 5.00
N ARG A 162 18.44 -3.73 5.92
CA ARG A 162 17.20 -4.33 6.41
C ARG A 162 17.28 -4.53 7.93
N GLU A 163 16.14 -4.75 8.57
CA GLU A 163 16.09 -5.14 9.98
C GLU A 163 16.68 -6.54 10.20
N SER A 164 17.30 -6.75 11.37
CA SER A 164 17.76 -8.05 11.80
C SER A 164 16.59 -8.90 12.31
N GLN A 165 16.35 -10.05 11.70
CA GLN A 165 15.33 -10.99 12.17
C GLN A 165 15.78 -11.78 13.40
N SER A 166 17.09 -12.03 13.53
CA SER A 166 17.68 -12.80 14.63
C SER A 166 17.91 -11.98 15.89
N LYS A 167 18.12 -10.65 15.77
CA LYS A 167 18.36 -9.76 16.90
C LYS A 167 17.50 -8.49 16.76
N PRO A 168 16.35 -8.42 17.44
CA PRO A 168 15.49 -7.24 17.39
C PRO A 168 16.23 -5.96 17.79
N GLY A 169 16.05 -4.89 17.02
CA GLY A 169 16.74 -3.60 17.21
C GLY A 169 18.03 -3.45 16.39
N ASP A 170 18.66 -4.55 15.99
CA ASP A 170 19.81 -4.56 15.08
C ASP A 170 19.37 -4.52 13.60
N PHE A 171 20.33 -4.23 12.73
CA PHE A 171 20.16 -4.15 11.29
C PHE A 171 21.14 -5.08 10.56
N VAL A 172 20.93 -5.30 9.27
CA VAL A 172 21.81 -6.09 8.42
C VAL A 172 22.04 -5.36 7.11
N LEU A 173 23.30 -5.11 6.78
CA LEU A 173 23.76 -4.67 5.47
C LEU A 173 23.95 -5.90 4.57
N SER A 174 23.15 -6.00 3.51
CA SER A 174 23.23 -7.09 2.55
C SER A 174 23.84 -6.57 1.25
N VAL A 175 24.93 -7.18 0.80
CA VAL A 175 25.73 -6.69 -0.34
C VAL A 175 25.93 -7.80 -1.35
N LEU A 176 25.61 -7.55 -2.62
CA LEU A 176 25.95 -8.46 -3.71
C LEU A 176 27.44 -8.37 -4.00
N THR A 177 28.20 -9.38 -3.58
CA THR A 177 29.62 -9.49 -3.84
C THR A 177 29.86 -10.38 -5.07
N SER A 178 30.76 -9.95 -5.94
CA SER A 178 31.34 -10.81 -6.97
C SER A 178 32.62 -11.38 -6.41
N GLU A 179 32.71 -12.71 -6.30
CA GLU A 179 33.93 -13.54 -6.38
C GLU A 179 33.88 -14.75 -5.45
N GLU A 180 33.57 -15.91 -6.02
CA GLU A 180 34.36 -17.12 -5.81
C GLU A 180 34.70 -17.67 -7.20
N LYS A 181 36.00 -17.86 -7.49
CA LYS A 181 36.42 -18.73 -8.59
C LYS A 181 36.21 -20.15 -8.10
N LEU A 182 35.15 -20.80 -8.55
CA LEU A 182 35.03 -22.24 -8.36
C LEU A 182 36.11 -22.96 -9.19
N GLU A 183 36.56 -24.14 -8.75
CA GLU A 183 37.63 -24.91 -9.40
C GLU A 183 37.36 -25.23 -10.89
N ASN A 184 36.09 -25.19 -11.28
CA ASN A 184 35.58 -25.35 -12.64
C ASN A 184 35.58 -24.06 -13.48
N GLY A 185 36.08 -22.93 -12.96
CA GLY A 185 36.16 -21.64 -13.65
C GLY A 185 34.87 -20.83 -13.66
N GLU A 186 33.80 -21.33 -13.04
CA GLU A 186 32.54 -20.61 -12.92
C GLU A 186 32.63 -19.50 -11.86
N ARG A 187 32.20 -18.29 -12.25
CA ARG A 187 32.08 -17.15 -11.33
C ARG A 187 30.68 -17.13 -10.77
N LYS A 188 30.54 -17.38 -9.46
CA LYS A 188 29.25 -17.27 -8.78
C LYS A 188 29.18 -15.98 -7.99
N SER A 189 28.15 -15.18 -8.25
CA SER A 189 27.78 -14.05 -7.41
C SER A 189 27.17 -14.57 -6.11
N ARG A 190 27.51 -13.95 -4.98
CA ARG A 190 26.94 -14.28 -3.68
C ARG A 190 26.54 -13.01 -2.94
N VAL A 191 25.72 -13.15 -1.92
CA VAL A 191 25.30 -12.01 -1.09
C VAL A 191 25.94 -12.16 0.28
N THR A 192 26.71 -11.15 0.66
CA THR A 192 27.33 -11.06 1.99
C THR A 192 26.39 -10.30 2.91
N HIS A 193 26.15 -10.83 4.11
CA HIS A 193 25.34 -10.19 5.15
C HIS A 193 26.23 -9.73 6.30
N VAL A 194 26.29 -8.43 6.53
CA VAL A 194 27.04 -7.79 7.62
C VAL A 194 26.06 -7.30 8.68
N MET A 195 26.23 -7.76 9.92
CA MET A 195 25.40 -7.31 11.04
C MET A 195 25.78 -5.88 11.42
N ILE A 196 24.77 -5.01 11.52
CA ILE A 196 24.89 -3.66 12.07
C ILE A 196 24.20 -3.67 13.44
N ARG A 197 24.96 -3.44 14.50
CA ARG A 197 24.49 -3.45 15.88
C ARG A 197 24.06 -2.05 16.28
N PHE A 198 22.91 -1.95 16.94
CA PHE A 198 22.52 -0.71 17.60
C PHE A 198 22.88 -0.79 19.08
N GLN A 199 23.78 0.10 19.51
CA GLN A 199 24.37 0.07 20.84
C GLN A 199 23.51 0.84 21.86
N PRO A 200 23.63 0.52 23.17
CA PRO A 200 22.86 1.21 24.22
C PRO A 200 23.12 2.72 24.31
N ASP A 201 24.25 3.20 23.79
CA ASP A 201 24.60 4.63 23.72
C ASP A 201 23.94 5.36 22.54
N GLY A 202 23.09 4.68 21.77
CA GLY A 202 22.36 5.24 20.64
C GLY A 202 23.12 5.24 19.31
N LYS A 203 24.28 4.55 19.24
CA LYS A 203 25.15 4.53 18.05
C LYS A 203 25.11 3.19 17.31
N TYR A 204 25.59 3.20 16.07
CA TYR A 204 25.64 2.04 15.18
C TYR A 204 27.09 1.58 14.94
N ASP A 205 27.32 0.26 14.91
CA ASP A 205 28.60 -0.34 14.49
C ASP A 205 28.42 -1.69 13.80
N VAL A 206 29.48 -2.26 13.22
CA VAL A 206 29.46 -3.57 12.53
C VAL A 206 30.13 -4.70 13.32
N GLY A 207 30.28 -4.52 14.63
CA GLY A 207 30.85 -5.46 15.58
C GLY A 207 32.26 -5.16 16.06
N GLY A 208 32.84 -4.04 15.64
CA GLY A 208 34.15 -3.52 16.04
C GLY A 208 34.52 -2.26 15.24
N GLY A 209 35.51 -1.49 15.72
CA GLY A 209 35.97 -0.26 15.07
C GLY A 209 35.18 0.99 15.48
N GLU A 210 34.99 1.90 14.52
CA GLU A 210 34.28 3.16 14.72
C GLU A 210 32.77 2.95 14.96
N ARG A 211 32.17 3.86 15.73
CA ARG A 211 30.73 3.93 15.99
C ARG A 211 30.15 5.19 15.37
N PHE A 212 28.95 5.09 14.82
CA PHE A 212 28.32 6.14 14.02
C PHE A 212 26.99 6.58 14.62
N ASP A 213 26.64 7.86 14.47
CA ASP A 213 25.39 8.40 15.01
C ASP A 213 24.17 8.01 14.17
N THR A 214 24.35 7.80 12.85
CA THR A 214 23.29 7.35 11.94
C THR A 214 23.72 6.19 11.06
N LEU A 215 22.76 5.41 10.57
CA LEU A 215 23.00 4.39 9.55
C LEU A 215 23.59 4.99 8.26
N THR A 216 23.23 6.23 7.93
CA THR A 216 23.77 6.94 6.76
C THR A 216 25.26 7.21 6.93
N ASP A 217 25.68 7.71 8.09
CA ASP A 217 27.11 7.98 8.37
C ASP A 217 27.94 6.70 8.32
N LEU A 218 27.41 5.61 8.88
CA LEU A 218 28.02 4.28 8.82
C LEU A 218 28.24 3.85 7.37
N LEU A 219 27.23 3.96 6.51
CA LEU A 219 27.36 3.56 5.11
C LEU A 219 28.29 4.47 4.31
N GLU A 220 28.26 5.78 4.53
CA GLU A 220 29.18 6.72 3.87
C GLU A 220 30.64 6.45 4.23
N HIS A 221 30.91 6.06 5.49
CA HIS A 221 32.22 5.60 5.90
C HIS A 221 32.63 4.33 5.13
N TYR A 222 31.80 3.28 5.14
CA TYR A 222 32.14 2.00 4.50
C TYR A 222 32.05 2.01 2.96
N LYS A 223 31.45 3.03 2.35
CA LYS A 223 31.60 3.32 0.91
C LYS A 223 33.02 3.77 0.57
N LYS A 224 33.63 4.60 1.42
CA LYS A 224 35.00 5.10 1.25
C LYS A 224 36.06 4.11 1.74
N ASN A 225 35.73 3.33 2.76
CA ASN A 225 36.60 2.34 3.39
C ASN A 225 35.96 0.95 3.30
N PRO A 226 36.13 0.21 2.19
CA PRO A 226 35.49 -1.10 2.01
C PRO A 226 35.85 -2.11 3.09
N MET A 227 34.87 -2.89 3.54
CA MET A 227 35.09 -3.96 4.53
C MET A 227 35.80 -5.16 3.90
N VAL A 228 36.55 -5.92 4.69
CA VAL A 228 37.23 -7.14 4.25
C VAL A 228 36.72 -8.33 5.08
N GLU A 229 36.24 -9.37 4.41
CA GLU A 229 35.84 -10.62 5.05
C GLU A 229 37.05 -11.41 5.56
N LYS A 230 36.82 -12.37 6.48
CA LYS A 230 37.85 -13.32 6.92
C LYS A 230 38.45 -14.16 5.79
N SER A 231 37.70 -14.35 4.70
CA SER A 231 38.14 -15.01 3.47
C SER A 231 39.15 -14.17 2.67
N GLY A 232 39.32 -12.89 3.00
CA GLY A 232 40.08 -11.91 2.22
C GLY A 232 39.26 -11.17 1.16
N ALA A 233 37.98 -11.52 0.96
CA ALA A 233 37.11 -10.87 -0.02
C ALA A 233 36.73 -9.45 0.44
N VAL A 234 36.79 -8.49 -0.49
CA VAL A 234 36.48 -7.08 -0.20
C VAL A 234 35.03 -6.75 -0.55
N VAL A 235 34.27 -6.29 0.44
CA VAL A 235 32.87 -5.90 0.33
C VAL A 235 32.76 -4.43 -0.08
N HIS A 236 32.50 -4.20 -1.36
CA HIS A 236 32.37 -2.86 -1.92
C HIS A 236 30.92 -2.39 -1.93
N LEU A 237 30.65 -1.21 -1.34
CA LEU A 237 29.35 -0.55 -1.42
C LEU A 237 29.35 0.42 -2.62
N LYS A 238 28.97 -0.06 -3.80
CA LYS A 238 29.05 0.73 -5.04
C LYS A 238 27.76 1.48 -5.34
N GLN A 239 26.63 0.77 -5.38
CA GLN A 239 25.34 1.37 -5.69
C GLN A 239 24.25 0.89 -4.73
N PRO A 240 23.34 1.78 -4.30
CA PRO A 240 22.20 1.38 -3.48
C PRO A 240 21.23 0.53 -4.33
N PHE A 241 20.62 -0.47 -3.69
CA PHE A 241 19.49 -1.20 -4.22
C PHE A 241 18.22 -0.60 -3.60
N ASN A 242 17.52 0.24 -4.36
CA ASN A 242 16.45 1.10 -3.82
C ASN A 242 15.13 0.35 -3.58
N ALA A 243 14.46 0.68 -2.47
CA ALA A 243 13.14 0.19 -2.08
C ALA A 243 12.04 1.16 -2.52
N THR A 244 11.00 0.64 -3.16
CA THR A 244 9.75 1.38 -3.45
C THR A 244 8.70 1.19 -2.35
N ARG A 245 8.90 0.23 -1.44
CA ARG A 245 8.04 0.03 -0.26
C ARG A 245 8.39 1.06 0.81
N ILE A 246 7.38 1.74 1.34
CA ILE A 246 7.51 2.80 2.36
C ILE A 246 6.43 2.69 3.42
N ASN A 247 6.72 3.22 4.60
CA ASN A 247 5.67 3.51 5.59
C ASN A 247 4.83 4.70 5.10
N ALA A 248 3.51 4.57 5.15
CA ALA A 248 2.59 5.64 4.75
C ALA A 248 2.81 6.95 5.54
N ALA A 249 3.18 6.85 6.83
CA ALA A 249 3.51 8.02 7.65
C ALA A 249 4.73 8.80 7.13
N ASN A 250 5.61 8.14 6.37
CA ASN A 250 6.86 8.70 5.85
C ASN A 250 6.74 9.16 4.38
N ILE A 251 5.52 9.20 3.81
CA ILE A 251 5.31 9.54 2.39
C ILE A 251 5.90 10.90 2.02
N GLU A 252 5.76 11.92 2.88
CA GLU A 252 6.26 13.26 2.62
C GLU A 252 7.79 13.29 2.52
N SER A 253 8.48 12.54 3.38
CA SER A 253 9.94 12.39 3.33
C SER A 253 10.37 11.68 2.05
N ARG A 254 9.65 10.62 1.64
CA ARG A 254 9.92 9.94 0.36
C ARG A 254 9.70 10.85 -0.85
N VAL A 255 8.64 11.63 -0.86
CA VAL A 255 8.39 12.60 -1.95
C VAL A 255 9.53 13.61 -2.05
N ARG A 256 9.99 14.16 -0.92
CA ARG A 256 11.16 15.05 -0.88
C ARG A 256 12.41 14.37 -1.44
N GLU A 257 12.64 13.11 -1.09
CA GLU A 257 13.78 12.34 -1.58
C GLU A 257 13.72 12.10 -3.10
N LEU A 258 12.56 11.71 -3.64
CA LEU A 258 12.38 11.49 -5.08
C LEU A 258 12.45 12.77 -5.91
N ASN A 259 12.24 13.93 -5.30
CA ASN A 259 12.42 15.24 -5.92
C ASN A 259 13.89 15.70 -5.96
N LYS A 260 14.80 15.08 -5.19
CA LYS A 260 16.23 15.41 -5.26
C LYS A 260 16.75 15.08 -6.65
N MET A 261 17.56 15.98 -7.22
CA MET A 261 18.31 15.70 -8.44
C MET A 261 19.45 14.74 -8.08
N ALA A 262 19.67 13.69 -8.86
CA ALA A 262 20.82 12.81 -8.66
C ALA A 262 22.11 13.61 -8.89
N ASP A 263 23.04 13.61 -7.93
CA ASP A 263 24.28 14.37 -8.06
C ASP A 263 25.16 13.84 -9.22
N ASN A 264 25.73 14.79 -9.99
CA ASN A 264 26.88 14.64 -10.89
C ASN A 264 26.75 13.83 -12.20
N THR A 265 25.60 13.86 -12.88
CA THR A 265 25.60 13.71 -14.35
C THR A 265 24.74 14.78 -14.99
N GLU A 266 25.21 15.42 -16.07
CA GLU A 266 24.52 16.50 -16.84
C GLU A 266 23.13 16.11 -17.41
N LYS A 267 22.63 14.92 -17.10
CA LYS A 267 21.28 14.41 -17.41
C LYS A 267 20.62 13.78 -16.18
N ALA A 268 20.84 14.30 -14.98
CA ALA A 268 20.24 13.79 -13.76
C ALA A 268 18.71 13.90 -13.84
N LYS A 269 18.05 12.77 -14.09
CA LYS A 269 16.60 12.66 -14.07
C LYS A 269 16.14 12.52 -12.61
N GLN A 270 15.04 13.16 -12.25
CA GLN A 270 14.50 13.15 -10.88
C GLN A 270 14.18 11.70 -10.44
N GLY A 271 14.26 11.41 -9.14
CA GLY A 271 14.01 10.07 -8.58
C GLY A 271 12.65 9.47 -8.97
N PHE A 272 11.61 10.29 -9.13
CA PHE A 272 10.32 9.86 -9.67
C PHE A 272 10.43 9.28 -11.08
N TRP A 273 11.22 9.90 -11.95
CA TRP A 273 11.41 9.43 -13.31
C TRP A 273 12.10 8.06 -13.31
N GLU A 274 13.12 7.86 -12.46
CA GLU A 274 13.80 6.57 -12.34
C GLU A 274 12.85 5.45 -11.94
N GLU A 275 12.04 5.67 -10.89
CA GLU A 275 11.10 4.66 -10.42
C GLU A 275 9.98 4.39 -11.43
N PHE A 276 9.52 5.42 -12.14
CA PHE A 276 8.55 5.28 -13.21
C PHE A 276 9.10 4.45 -14.37
N GLU A 277 10.33 4.69 -14.81
CA GLU A 277 10.94 3.91 -15.90
C GLU A 277 11.24 2.46 -15.49
N MET A 278 11.60 2.23 -14.23
CA MET A 278 11.72 0.88 -13.69
C MET A 278 10.39 0.11 -13.76
N LEU A 279 9.26 0.80 -13.62
CA LEU A 279 7.93 0.23 -13.83
C LEU A 279 7.68 -0.05 -15.32
N GLN A 280 7.98 0.90 -16.20
CA GLN A 280 7.81 0.74 -17.66
C GLN A 280 8.60 -0.46 -18.21
N GLN A 281 9.81 -0.71 -17.70
CA GLN A 281 10.62 -1.86 -18.10
C GLN A 281 9.97 -3.22 -17.74
N GLN A 282 9.03 -3.24 -16.79
CA GLN A 282 8.30 -4.45 -16.42
C GLN A 282 7.11 -4.74 -17.34
N GLU A 283 6.68 -3.81 -18.20
CA GLU A 283 5.55 -4.01 -19.11
C GLU A 283 5.74 -5.24 -20.01
N CYS A 284 6.98 -5.54 -20.42
CA CYS A 284 7.31 -6.74 -21.21
C CYS A 284 6.95 -8.06 -20.51
N LYS A 285 6.78 -8.05 -19.18
CA LYS A 285 6.37 -9.22 -18.38
C LYS A 285 4.85 -9.38 -18.31
N LEU A 286 4.09 -8.36 -18.72
CA LEU A 286 2.63 -8.28 -18.62
C LEU A 286 1.96 -8.32 -20.00
N LEU A 287 2.56 -9.04 -20.95
CA LEU A 287 2.02 -9.25 -22.30
C LEU A 287 0.87 -10.26 -22.30
N TYR A 288 -0.23 -9.92 -21.63
CA TYR A 288 -1.41 -10.76 -21.60
C TYR A 288 -2.20 -10.69 -22.92
N PRO A 289 -2.91 -11.76 -23.29
CA PRO A 289 -3.78 -11.78 -24.47
C PRO A 289 -4.85 -10.69 -24.42
N ARG A 290 -5.14 -10.12 -25.59
CA ARG A 290 -6.17 -9.08 -25.84
C ARG A 290 -6.96 -9.39 -27.12
N LYS A 291 -7.12 -10.69 -27.42
CA LYS A 291 -7.64 -11.19 -28.71
C LYS A 291 -9.10 -10.81 -28.90
N GLU A 292 -9.90 -10.79 -27.84
CA GLU A 292 -11.33 -10.46 -27.93
C GLU A 292 -11.54 -9.02 -28.40
N GLY A 293 -10.73 -8.08 -27.90
CA GLY A 293 -10.76 -6.69 -28.36
C GLY A 293 -10.24 -6.46 -29.79
N GLN A 294 -9.49 -7.42 -30.35
CA GLN A 294 -8.95 -7.35 -31.71
C GLN A 294 -9.90 -7.89 -32.78
N ARG A 295 -10.98 -8.59 -32.37
CA ARG A 295 -11.99 -9.14 -33.28
C ARG A 295 -12.58 -8.05 -34.19
N PRO A 296 -12.82 -8.34 -35.49
CA PRO A 296 -13.37 -7.36 -36.44
C PRO A 296 -14.64 -6.67 -35.93
N GLU A 297 -15.52 -7.42 -35.27
CA GLU A 297 -16.82 -6.97 -34.76
C GLU A 297 -16.68 -6.00 -33.57
N ASN A 298 -15.59 -6.12 -32.81
CA ASN A 298 -15.33 -5.33 -31.61
C ASN A 298 -14.51 -4.06 -31.87
N LYS A 299 -13.91 -3.92 -33.07
CA LYS A 299 -13.05 -2.77 -33.40
C LYS A 299 -13.74 -1.42 -33.20
N SER A 300 -15.01 -1.30 -33.59
CA SER A 300 -15.81 -0.08 -33.45
C SER A 300 -16.27 0.19 -32.02
N LYS A 301 -16.15 -0.79 -31.11
CA LYS A 301 -16.46 -0.66 -29.68
C LYS A 301 -15.26 -0.14 -28.87
N ASN A 302 -14.09 0.02 -29.49
CA ASN A 302 -12.87 0.53 -28.85
C ASN A 302 -12.65 2.01 -29.17
N ARG A 303 -12.51 2.85 -28.14
CA ARG A 303 -12.21 4.28 -28.32
C ARG A 303 -10.82 4.49 -28.94
N TYR A 304 -9.86 3.66 -28.58
CA TYR A 304 -8.53 3.65 -29.15
C TYR A 304 -8.20 2.26 -29.67
N LYS A 305 -7.73 2.18 -30.92
CA LYS A 305 -7.43 0.93 -31.62
C LYS A 305 -6.50 -0.01 -30.85
N ASN A 306 -5.55 0.56 -30.09
CA ASN A 306 -4.46 -0.18 -29.46
C ASN A 306 -4.60 -0.32 -27.93
N ILE A 307 -5.68 0.22 -27.33
CA ILE A 307 -5.95 0.13 -25.89
C ILE A 307 -7.14 -0.82 -25.73
N LEU A 308 -6.83 -2.07 -25.43
CA LEU A 308 -7.76 -3.19 -25.43
C LEU A 308 -7.74 -3.88 -24.08
N PRO A 309 -8.88 -4.43 -23.61
CA PRO A 309 -8.93 -5.12 -22.34
C PRO A 309 -8.18 -6.45 -22.41
N PHE A 310 -7.58 -6.85 -21.29
CA PHE A 310 -7.01 -8.20 -21.19
C PHE A 310 -8.11 -9.26 -21.18
N ASP A 311 -7.93 -10.33 -21.96
CA ASP A 311 -8.95 -11.37 -22.13
C ASP A 311 -9.26 -12.08 -20.79
N THR A 312 -8.26 -12.21 -19.91
CA THR A 312 -8.36 -12.94 -18.63
C THR A 312 -9.17 -12.21 -17.57
N THR A 313 -9.30 -10.89 -17.66
CA THR A 313 -10.01 -10.07 -16.66
C THR A 313 -11.06 -9.17 -17.27
N ARG A 314 -11.40 -9.34 -18.56
CA ARG A 314 -12.42 -8.51 -19.22
C ARG A 314 -13.78 -8.76 -18.59
N VAL A 315 -14.64 -7.75 -18.67
CA VAL A 315 -16.06 -7.94 -18.37
C VAL A 315 -16.74 -8.55 -19.60
N ALA A 316 -17.39 -9.70 -19.41
CA ALA A 316 -18.23 -10.31 -20.43
C ALA A 316 -19.68 -9.94 -20.16
N LEU A 317 -20.36 -9.36 -21.15
CA LEU A 317 -21.77 -9.02 -21.04
C LEU A 317 -22.62 -10.29 -21.08
N ARG A 318 -23.62 -10.36 -20.20
CA ARG A 318 -24.57 -11.45 -20.03
C ARG A 318 -25.93 -11.06 -20.62
N ASP A 319 -26.81 -12.04 -20.79
CA ASP A 319 -28.15 -11.85 -21.39
C ASP A 319 -28.10 -11.21 -22.80
N THR A 320 -27.04 -11.51 -23.57
CA THR A 320 -26.84 -11.04 -24.95
C THR A 320 -27.24 -12.11 -25.97
N ASP A 321 -27.43 -11.72 -27.23
CA ASP A 321 -27.71 -12.69 -28.30
C ASP A 321 -26.41 -13.38 -28.75
N ASP A 322 -26.27 -14.67 -28.40
CA ASP A 322 -25.12 -15.51 -28.75
C ASP A 322 -24.96 -15.71 -30.26
N SER A 323 -26.01 -15.46 -31.06
CA SER A 323 -25.93 -15.51 -32.52
C SER A 323 -25.21 -14.31 -33.13
N ILE A 324 -25.04 -13.23 -32.36
CA ILE A 324 -24.37 -11.99 -32.79
C ILE A 324 -22.91 -12.01 -32.30
N PRO A 325 -21.92 -12.20 -33.18
CA PRO A 325 -20.53 -12.24 -32.75
C PRO A 325 -20.09 -10.90 -32.13
N GLY A 326 -19.45 -10.97 -30.95
CA GLY A 326 -19.01 -9.78 -30.20
C GLY A 326 -20.11 -9.06 -29.42
N SER A 327 -21.30 -9.67 -29.28
CA SER A 327 -22.38 -9.16 -28.44
C SER A 327 -21.99 -9.09 -26.96
N ASP A 328 -21.15 -10.02 -26.50
CA ASP A 328 -20.64 -10.11 -25.13
C ASP A 328 -19.52 -9.10 -24.79
N TYR A 329 -19.10 -8.27 -25.76
CA TYR A 329 -17.91 -7.44 -25.62
C TYR A 329 -18.20 -6.02 -25.13
N ILE A 330 -17.47 -5.62 -24.09
CA ILE A 330 -17.25 -4.24 -23.67
C ILE A 330 -15.77 -4.02 -23.34
N ASN A 331 -15.22 -2.84 -23.65
CA ASN A 331 -13.84 -2.49 -23.31
C ASN A 331 -13.73 -2.09 -21.83
N ALA A 332 -13.71 -3.11 -20.97
CA ALA A 332 -13.60 -2.98 -19.52
C ALA A 332 -12.91 -4.20 -18.88
N ASN A 333 -12.21 -3.99 -17.77
CA ASN A 333 -11.58 -5.05 -16.98
C ASN A 333 -11.96 -4.94 -15.49
N TYR A 334 -12.11 -6.10 -14.84
CA TYR A 334 -12.14 -6.19 -13.39
C TYR A 334 -10.76 -5.88 -12.81
N ILE A 335 -10.71 -4.97 -11.83
CA ILE A 335 -9.52 -4.63 -11.06
C ILE A 335 -9.75 -5.05 -9.61
N LYS A 336 -8.92 -5.99 -9.16
CA LYS A 336 -8.93 -6.52 -7.80
C LYS A 336 -7.58 -6.23 -7.14
N SER A 337 -7.60 -5.85 -5.88
CA SER A 337 -6.39 -5.74 -5.08
C SER A 337 -5.89 -7.15 -4.74
N THR A 338 -4.72 -7.52 -5.23
CA THR A 338 -4.08 -8.81 -4.92
C THR A 338 -3.39 -8.82 -3.57
N LEU A 339 -3.20 -7.65 -2.95
CA LEU A 339 -2.53 -7.50 -1.65
C LEU A 339 -3.44 -7.83 -0.46
N ASP A 340 -4.72 -8.09 -0.72
CA ASP A 340 -5.73 -8.32 0.31
C ASP A 340 -6.09 -9.79 0.52
N GLU A 341 -5.49 -10.74 -0.23
CA GLU A 341 -5.69 -12.18 0.03
C GLU A 341 -5.14 -12.59 1.41
N THR A 342 -4.23 -11.80 1.98
CA THR A 342 -3.69 -11.99 3.34
C THR A 342 -4.52 -11.33 4.44
N ARG A 343 -5.50 -10.49 4.10
CA ARG A 343 -6.39 -9.80 5.05
C ARG A 343 -7.72 -10.55 5.12
N GLY A 344 -7.78 -11.55 5.99
CA GLY A 344 -8.93 -12.45 6.14
C GLY A 344 -10.30 -11.77 6.08
N ASN A 345 -11.23 -12.42 5.38
CA ASN A 345 -12.69 -12.26 5.34
C ASN A 345 -13.33 -10.85 5.27
N GLN A 346 -12.58 -9.75 5.11
CA GLN A 346 -13.19 -8.44 4.83
C GLN A 346 -13.56 -8.31 3.36
N PRO A 347 -14.77 -7.81 3.02
CA PRO A 347 -15.17 -7.58 1.65
C PRO A 347 -14.32 -6.45 1.04
N CYS A 348 -13.31 -6.82 0.23
CA CYS A 348 -12.51 -5.87 -0.51
C CYS A 348 -13.34 -5.24 -1.64
N LYS A 349 -13.14 -3.94 -1.87
CA LYS A 349 -13.78 -3.24 -2.99
C LYS A 349 -13.21 -3.77 -4.31
N VAL A 350 -14.09 -4.28 -5.16
CA VAL A 350 -13.77 -4.65 -6.55
C VAL A 350 -14.12 -3.48 -7.45
N TYR A 351 -13.23 -3.14 -8.37
CA TYR A 351 -13.43 -2.05 -9.31
C TYR A 351 -13.57 -2.60 -10.73
N ILE A 352 -14.23 -1.83 -11.60
CA ILE A 352 -14.21 -2.04 -13.05
C ILE A 352 -13.57 -0.81 -13.68
N ALA A 353 -12.46 -1.02 -14.37
CA ALA A 353 -11.85 0.01 -15.19
C ALA A 353 -12.40 -0.11 -16.62
N THR A 354 -13.02 0.95 -17.14
CA THR A 354 -13.63 1.00 -18.47
C THR A 354 -13.24 2.29 -19.20
N GLN A 355 -13.26 2.26 -20.53
CA GLN A 355 -13.11 3.47 -21.33
C GLN A 355 -14.32 4.41 -21.21
N GLY A 356 -14.17 5.68 -21.57
CA GLY A 356 -15.31 6.59 -21.76
C GLY A 356 -16.23 6.12 -22.90
N CYS A 357 -17.54 6.07 -22.65
CA CYS A 357 -18.56 5.53 -23.57
C CYS A 357 -18.48 6.13 -24.97
N LEU A 358 -18.58 5.28 -25.99
CA LEU A 358 -18.86 5.70 -27.37
C LEU A 358 -20.37 5.69 -27.58
N GLN A 359 -20.86 6.38 -28.63
CA GLN A 359 -22.29 6.42 -28.93
C GLN A 359 -22.89 5.02 -29.12
N ASN A 360 -22.15 4.11 -29.75
CA ASN A 360 -22.56 2.72 -30.01
C ASN A 360 -22.29 1.76 -28.84
N THR A 361 -21.74 2.22 -27.71
CA THR A 361 -21.46 1.37 -26.53
C THR A 361 -22.21 1.83 -25.28
N VAL A 362 -23.14 2.79 -25.40
CA VAL A 362 -23.91 3.28 -24.23
C VAL A 362 -24.82 2.19 -23.67
N CYS A 363 -25.47 1.41 -24.53
CA CYS A 363 -26.32 0.29 -24.11
C CYS A 363 -25.48 -0.79 -23.42
N ASP A 364 -24.34 -1.17 -24.01
CA ASP A 364 -23.38 -2.12 -23.44
C ASP A 364 -22.91 -1.69 -22.04
N PHE A 365 -22.64 -0.39 -21.85
CA PHE A 365 -22.25 0.18 -20.56
C PHE A 365 -23.34 0.00 -19.50
N TRP A 366 -24.60 0.28 -19.82
CA TRP A 366 -25.70 0.11 -18.88
C TRP A 366 -26.00 -1.35 -18.57
N SER A 367 -25.87 -2.25 -19.57
CA SER A 367 -25.93 -3.70 -19.35
C SER A 367 -24.86 -4.15 -18.36
N MET A 368 -23.62 -3.66 -18.51
CA MET A 368 -22.52 -3.91 -17.57
C MET A 368 -22.86 -3.41 -16.15
N VAL A 369 -23.29 -2.16 -16.00
CA VAL A 369 -23.63 -1.57 -14.69
C VAL A 369 -24.72 -2.38 -13.99
N TYR A 370 -25.75 -2.80 -14.73
CA TYR A 370 -26.84 -3.61 -14.21
C TYR A 370 -26.40 -5.02 -13.81
N GLN A 371 -25.72 -5.76 -14.70
CA GLN A 371 -25.35 -7.16 -14.43
C GLN A 371 -24.38 -7.29 -13.26
N GLU A 372 -23.48 -6.30 -13.09
CA GLU A 372 -22.48 -6.27 -12.03
C GLU A 372 -23.02 -5.69 -10.73
N ASN A 373 -24.31 -5.27 -10.70
CA ASN A 373 -24.93 -4.65 -9.55
C ASN A 373 -24.08 -3.47 -9.01
N THR A 374 -23.55 -2.67 -9.93
CA THR A 374 -22.73 -1.51 -9.59
C THR A 374 -23.60 -0.44 -8.94
N HIS A 375 -23.11 0.20 -7.89
CA HIS A 375 -23.84 1.26 -7.16
C HIS A 375 -23.19 2.65 -7.27
N VAL A 376 -21.94 2.71 -7.72
CA VAL A 376 -21.16 3.95 -7.82
C VAL A 376 -20.42 3.96 -9.14
N ILE A 377 -20.54 5.08 -9.87
CA ILE A 377 -19.83 5.32 -11.12
C ILE A 377 -18.95 6.56 -10.92
N VAL A 378 -17.66 6.43 -11.21
CA VAL A 378 -16.71 7.55 -11.13
C VAL A 378 -16.25 7.89 -12.53
N MET A 379 -16.57 9.09 -13.01
CA MET A 379 -16.10 9.60 -14.30
C MET A 379 -15.07 10.71 -14.07
N THR A 380 -13.85 10.45 -14.50
CA THR A 380 -12.69 11.31 -14.24
C THR A 380 -12.32 12.20 -15.43
N THR A 381 -13.28 12.50 -16.31
CA THR A 381 -13.07 13.32 -17.53
C THR A 381 -14.36 14.05 -17.89
N LYS A 382 -14.25 15.21 -18.53
CA LYS A 382 -15.43 15.88 -19.13
C LYS A 382 -15.87 15.17 -20.40
N GLU A 383 -17.06 15.47 -20.91
CA GLU A 383 -17.49 14.95 -22.22
C GLU A 383 -16.57 15.41 -23.36
N MET A 384 -16.10 16.65 -23.27
CA MET A 384 -15.15 17.25 -24.21
C MET A 384 -14.01 17.95 -23.47
N GLU A 385 -12.79 17.71 -23.92
CA GLU A 385 -11.58 18.37 -23.44
C GLU A 385 -10.76 18.83 -24.64
N ARG A 386 -10.34 20.11 -24.65
CA ARG A 386 -9.57 20.70 -25.76
C ARG A 386 -10.21 20.38 -27.13
N SER A 387 -11.54 20.48 -27.21
CA SER A 387 -12.36 20.19 -28.39
C SER A 387 -12.33 18.74 -28.89
N ARG A 388 -11.86 17.79 -28.07
CA ARG A 388 -11.90 16.35 -28.38
C ARG A 388 -12.92 15.65 -27.49
N LYS A 389 -13.77 14.82 -28.10
CA LYS A 389 -14.76 14.00 -27.38
C LYS A 389 -14.05 12.91 -26.58
N LYS A 390 -14.17 12.96 -25.26
CA LYS A 390 -13.56 12.01 -24.31
C LYS A 390 -14.56 10.95 -23.84
N CYS A 391 -15.82 11.33 -23.68
CA CYS A 391 -16.90 10.45 -23.28
C CYS A 391 -18.21 10.94 -23.90
N PHE A 392 -19.02 10.02 -24.44
CA PHE A 392 -20.37 10.33 -24.89
C PHE A 392 -21.32 10.34 -23.68
N CYS A 393 -22.22 11.32 -23.61
CA CYS A 393 -23.21 11.39 -22.53
C CYS A 393 -24.10 10.13 -22.51
N TYR A 394 -24.06 9.41 -21.38
CA TYR A 394 -24.80 8.16 -21.17
C TYR A 394 -25.88 8.28 -20.10
N TRP A 395 -26.13 9.47 -19.58
CA TRP A 395 -27.19 9.75 -18.61
C TRP A 395 -28.24 10.68 -19.23
N PRO A 396 -29.52 10.60 -18.79
CA PRO A 396 -30.53 11.57 -19.20
C PRO A 396 -30.34 12.91 -18.49
N ASP A 397 -31.01 13.95 -19.01
CA ASP A 397 -31.11 15.25 -18.31
C ASP A 397 -31.85 15.11 -16.97
N GLU A 398 -31.67 16.09 -16.09
CA GLU A 398 -32.29 16.07 -14.76
C GLU A 398 -33.82 15.96 -14.85
N ASN A 399 -34.41 15.11 -13.99
CA ASN A 399 -35.83 14.75 -14.01
C ASN A 399 -36.33 14.07 -15.30
N CYS A 400 -35.43 13.67 -16.20
CA CYS A 400 -35.77 12.90 -17.40
C CYS A 400 -35.38 11.43 -17.25
N SER A 401 -36.10 10.56 -17.95
CA SER A 401 -35.74 9.17 -18.13
C SER A 401 -35.40 8.86 -19.58
N LYS A 402 -34.51 7.90 -19.80
CA LYS A 402 -34.13 7.42 -21.12
C LYS A 402 -33.88 5.92 -21.10
N ASP A 403 -34.29 5.27 -22.17
CA ASP A 403 -34.11 3.83 -22.38
C ASP A 403 -32.81 3.59 -23.17
N TYR A 404 -31.98 2.70 -22.64
CA TYR A 404 -30.73 2.22 -23.19
C TYR A 404 -30.82 0.70 -23.37
N GLY A 405 -31.43 0.28 -24.47
CA GLY A 405 -31.80 -1.13 -24.65
C GLY A 405 -32.86 -1.55 -23.64
N LEU A 406 -32.57 -2.59 -22.85
CA LEU A 406 -33.47 -3.09 -21.79
C LEU A 406 -33.35 -2.33 -20.46
N ILE A 407 -32.46 -1.33 -20.39
CA ILE A 407 -32.19 -0.59 -19.17
C ILE A 407 -32.79 0.81 -19.27
N ARG A 408 -33.73 1.12 -18.37
CA ARG A 408 -34.27 2.47 -18.20
C ARG A 408 -33.50 3.18 -17.09
N VAL A 409 -33.03 4.39 -17.38
CA VAL A 409 -32.33 5.24 -16.42
C VAL A 409 -33.10 6.53 -16.25
N LEU A 410 -33.35 6.91 -15.00
CA LEU A 410 -33.99 8.16 -14.59
C LEU A 410 -32.96 8.99 -13.81
N SER A 411 -32.76 10.25 -14.19
CA SER A 411 -31.96 11.18 -13.40
C SER A 411 -32.87 11.86 -12.38
N LEU A 412 -32.58 11.66 -11.09
CA LEU A 412 -33.39 12.19 -10.00
C LEU A 412 -32.92 13.58 -9.59
N VAL A 413 -31.68 13.67 -9.10
CA VAL A 413 -31.15 14.90 -8.52
C VAL A 413 -29.73 15.13 -8.99
N LEU A 414 -29.39 16.40 -9.24
CA LEU A 414 -28.03 16.85 -9.48
C LEU A 414 -27.55 17.74 -8.32
N HIS A 415 -26.42 17.37 -7.72
CA HIS A 415 -25.70 18.21 -6.77
C HIS A 415 -24.38 18.65 -7.39
N GLN A 416 -24.19 19.96 -7.49
CA GLN A 416 -22.96 20.52 -8.01
C GLN A 416 -22.06 20.97 -6.86
N GLU A 417 -20.88 20.37 -6.78
CA GLU A 417 -19.82 20.72 -5.86
C GLU A 417 -18.72 21.48 -6.60
N LYS A 418 -17.78 22.06 -5.83
CA LYS A 418 -16.67 22.83 -6.40
C LYS A 418 -15.82 22.02 -7.39
N ASP A 419 -15.46 20.80 -6.98
CA ASP A 419 -14.53 19.94 -7.72
C ASP A 419 -15.23 18.77 -8.43
N TYR A 420 -16.53 18.55 -8.19
CA TYR A 420 -17.27 17.49 -8.86
C TYR A 420 -18.77 17.72 -8.99
N ILE A 421 -19.44 16.90 -9.81
CA ILE A 421 -20.90 16.87 -9.89
C ILE A 421 -21.36 15.48 -9.44
N LEU A 422 -22.25 15.43 -8.45
CA LEU A 422 -22.96 14.23 -8.02
C LEU A 422 -24.30 14.14 -8.75
N ARG A 423 -24.57 13.03 -9.45
CA ARG A 423 -25.90 12.72 -10.00
C ARG A 423 -26.46 11.48 -9.33
N GLU A 424 -27.70 11.57 -8.88
CA GLU A 424 -28.47 10.42 -8.40
C GLU A 424 -29.25 9.84 -9.56
N LEU A 425 -28.90 8.62 -9.96
CA LEU A 425 -29.56 7.92 -11.05
C LEU A 425 -30.32 6.72 -10.52
N GLN A 426 -31.53 6.55 -11.00
CA GLN A 426 -32.35 5.38 -10.77
C GLN A 426 -32.31 4.51 -12.03
N MET A 427 -31.91 3.25 -11.86
CA MET A 427 -31.86 2.27 -12.94
C MET A 427 -32.91 1.18 -12.71
N SER A 428 -33.63 0.80 -13.77
CA SER A 428 -34.54 -0.34 -13.79
C SER A 428 -34.41 -1.13 -15.10
N ARG A 429 -34.74 -2.42 -15.07
CA ARG A 429 -34.83 -3.25 -16.29
C ARG A 429 -36.26 -3.21 -16.78
N THR A 430 -36.48 -3.00 -18.07
CA THR A 430 -37.83 -2.83 -18.63
C THR A 430 -38.67 -4.11 -18.56
N ASP A 431 -38.04 -5.28 -18.39
CA ASP A 431 -38.65 -6.60 -18.22
C ASP A 431 -38.67 -7.11 -16.76
N ARG A 432 -38.04 -6.40 -15.81
CA ARG A 432 -37.92 -6.82 -14.38
C ARG A 432 -37.89 -5.63 -13.42
N VAL A 433 -38.67 -5.72 -12.34
CA VAL A 433 -38.68 -4.70 -11.27
C VAL A 433 -37.47 -4.89 -10.35
N ARG A 434 -36.32 -4.30 -10.71
CA ARG A 434 -35.16 -4.13 -9.81
C ARG A 434 -34.76 -2.67 -9.81
N LEU A 435 -34.73 -2.06 -8.62
CA LEU A 435 -34.32 -0.67 -8.40
C LEU A 435 -32.87 -0.64 -7.96
N ILE A 436 -32.01 0.11 -8.65
CA ILE A 436 -30.65 0.40 -8.21
C ILE A 436 -30.48 1.93 -8.22
N ILE A 437 -30.08 2.49 -7.06
CA ILE A 437 -29.72 3.90 -6.92
C ILE A 437 -28.21 4.02 -7.11
N LEU A 438 -27.80 4.85 -8.06
CA LEU A 438 -26.41 5.08 -8.42
C LEU A 438 -25.98 6.47 -8.01
N ARG A 439 -24.76 6.56 -7.46
CA ARG A 439 -24.08 7.84 -7.26
C ARG A 439 -23.00 8.01 -8.33
N TYR A 440 -23.11 9.09 -9.10
CA TYR A 440 -22.19 9.42 -10.18
C TYR A 440 -21.37 10.65 -9.83
N ASN A 441 -20.03 10.57 -9.84
CA ASN A 441 -19.15 11.72 -9.60
C ASN A 441 -18.37 12.09 -10.86
N LEU A 442 -18.53 13.32 -11.35
CA LEU A 442 -17.72 13.91 -12.41
C LEU A 442 -16.58 14.74 -11.81
N GLY A 443 -15.31 14.35 -11.96
CA GLY A 443 -14.18 15.20 -11.55
C GLY A 443 -13.99 16.42 -12.46
N ASN A 444 -13.90 17.62 -11.90
CA ASN A 444 -13.55 18.84 -12.63
C ASN A 444 -12.02 18.99 -12.63
N ASP A 445 -11.41 19.32 -13.78
CA ASP A 445 -9.95 19.41 -14.03
C ASP A 445 -9.12 20.23 -13.00
N GLN A 446 -9.77 21.00 -12.12
CA GLN A 446 -9.08 21.80 -11.11
C GLN A 446 -8.46 20.98 -9.97
N ALA A 447 -8.89 19.74 -9.74
CA ALA A 447 -8.33 18.90 -8.68
C ALA A 447 -6.99 18.24 -9.08
N ILE A 448 -6.70 18.11 -10.39
CA ILE A 448 -5.50 17.40 -10.88
C ILE A 448 -4.31 18.36 -11.08
N ASN A 449 -4.55 19.68 -11.20
CA ASN A 449 -3.49 20.67 -11.47
C ASN A 449 -3.06 21.50 -10.25
N ARG A 450 -3.54 21.23 -9.03
CA ARG A 450 -3.06 21.90 -7.81
C ARG A 450 -1.89 21.15 -7.16
N SER A 451 -0.82 20.98 -7.93
CA SER A 451 0.49 20.60 -7.39
C SER A 451 1.62 21.24 -8.20
N HIS A 452 1.41 22.49 -8.65
CA HIS A 452 2.50 23.37 -9.07
C HIS A 452 2.14 24.80 -8.71
N HIS A 453 2.48 25.19 -7.48
CA HIS A 453 3.11 26.48 -7.18
C HIS A 453 3.98 26.33 -5.95
#